data_AF-A0A238IXK9-F1
#
_entry.id   AF-A0A238IXK9-F1
#
_cell.length_a   1.000
_cell.length_b   1.000
_cell.length_c   1.000
_cell.angle_alpha   90.00
_cell.angle_beta   90.00
_cell.angle_gamma   90.00
#
_symmetry.space_group_name_H-M   'P 1'
#
loop_
_entity.id
_entity.type
_entity.pdbx_description
1 polymer ?
#
loop_
_entity_poly.entity_id
_entity_poly.type
_entity_poly.pdbx_seq_one_letter_code
_entity_poly.pdbx_strand_id
1 'polypeptide(L)'
;MELLIFLVWVVGFGLLCAYIAGEKGRSSLNWGVLGALFGVFALIAIVAVPALASRNTNASDDYVAPGLRVDNAQALTRGQRHRSGPNKLEEWAASKKDEE
;
A
#
# COMPACT_ATOMS: atom_id res chain seq x y z
N MET A 1 16.36 -27.55 34.79
CA MET A 1 17.33 -27.72 33.68
C MET A 1 16.59 -27.55 32.36
N GLU A 2 15.53 -28.34 32.14
CA GLU A 2 14.70 -28.27 30.94
C GLU A 2 13.99 -26.92 30.73
N LEU A 3 13.47 -26.30 31.80
CA LEU A 3 12.84 -24.97 31.72
C LEU A 3 13.79 -23.87 31.20
N LEU A 4 15.08 -23.95 31.53
CA LEU A 4 16.08 -22.99 31.04
C LEU A 4 16.33 -23.18 29.54
N ILE A 5 16.34 -24.43 29.08
CA ILE A 5 16.51 -24.76 27.65
C ILE A 5 15.31 -24.22 26.87
N PHE A 6 14.08 -24.45 27.35
CA PHE A 6 12.88 -23.91 26.73
C PHE A 6 12.85 -22.38 26.72
N LEU A 7 13.29 -21.73 27.80
CA LEU A 7 13.32 -20.27 27.88
C LEU A 7 14.32 -19.67 26.89
N VAL A 8 15.54 -20.22 26.80
CA VAL A 8 16.54 -19.77 25.83
C VAL A 8 16.07 -20.01 24.40
N TRP A 9 15.41 -21.14 24.14
CA TRP A 9 14.84 -21.45 22.84
C TRP A 9 13.76 -20.45 22.43
N VAL A 10 12.73 -20.28 23.27
CA VAL A 10 11.59 -19.40 22.99
C VAL A 10 12.02 -17.95 22.87
N VAL A 11 12.89 -17.48 23.77
CA VAL A 11 13.39 -16.10 23.75
C VAL A 11 14.32 -15.88 22.55
N GLY A 12 15.25 -16.80 22.26
CA GLY A 12 16.17 -16.68 21.14
C GLY A 12 15.46 -16.67 19.78
N PHE A 13 14.66 -17.70 19.49
CA PHE A 13 13.94 -17.80 18.22
C PHE A 13 12.80 -16.78 18.11
N GLY A 14 12.10 -16.50 19.20
CA GLY A 14 11.01 -15.52 19.23
C GLY A 14 11.51 -14.10 18.96
N LEU A 15 12.57 -13.66 19.65
CA LEU A 15 13.14 -12.32 19.43
C LEU A 15 13.75 -12.18 18.04
N LEU A 16 14.49 -13.18 17.57
CA LEU A 16 15.11 -13.14 16.25
C LEU A 16 14.06 -13.07 15.13
N CYS A 17 12.99 -13.86 15.24
CA CYS A 17 11.89 -13.83 14.28
C CYS A 17 11.11 -12.50 14.33
N ALA A 18 10.87 -11.96 15.53
CA ALA A 18 10.22 -10.65 15.70
C ALA A 18 11.05 -9.49 15.11
N TYR A 19 12.37 -9.54 15.27
CA TYR A 19 13.31 -8.55 14.74
C TYR A 19 13.28 -8.53 13.21
N ILE A 20 13.48 -9.70 12.56
CA ILE A 20 13.46 -9.83 11.10
C ILE A 20 12.11 -9.41 10.52
N ALA A 21 11.01 -9.71 11.21
CA ALA A 21 9.66 -9.28 10.80
C ALA A 21 9.50 -7.75 10.82
N GLY A 22 10.08 -7.09 11.83
CA GLY A 22 10.04 -5.65 11.99
C GLY A 22 10.76 -4.93 10.84
N GLU A 23 11.95 -5.41 10.47
CA GLU A 23 12.71 -4.87 9.34
C GLU A 23 11.96 -5.02 8.01
N LYS A 24 11.14 -6.07 7.86
CA LYS A 24 10.34 -6.34 6.67
C LYS A 24 8.98 -5.62 6.64
N GLY A 25 8.70 -4.75 7.62
CA GLY A 25 7.45 -4.00 7.70
C GLY A 25 6.22 -4.87 8.02
N ARG A 26 6.43 -6.03 8.66
CA ARG A 26 5.37 -6.99 8.99
C ARG A 26 5.13 -7.02 10.49
N SER A 27 3.99 -7.58 10.93
CA SER A 27 3.62 -7.67 12.33
C SER A 27 4.62 -8.48 13.17
N SER A 28 5.55 -7.79 13.83
CA SER A 28 6.62 -8.39 14.64
C SER A 28 6.11 -9.34 15.72
N LEU A 29 4.95 -9.02 16.32
CA LEU A 29 4.37 -9.83 17.39
C LEU A 29 3.87 -11.19 16.89
N ASN A 30 3.17 -11.23 15.75
CA ASN A 30 2.66 -12.47 15.17
C ASN A 30 3.80 -13.38 14.71
N TRP A 31 4.84 -12.80 14.09
CA TRP A 31 6.02 -13.54 13.66
C TRP A 31 6.90 -13.99 14.83
N GLY A 32 6.99 -13.20 15.90
CA GLY A 32 7.68 -13.59 17.13
C GLY A 32 7.02 -14.78 17.83
N VAL A 33 5.68 -14.78 17.94
CA VAL A 33 4.93 -15.92 18.50
C VAL A 33 5.08 -17.18 17.63
N LEU A 34 5.06 -17.04 16.30
CA LEU A 34 5.37 -18.14 15.39
C LEU A 34 6.81 -18.66 15.59
N GLY A 35 7.77 -17.76 15.76
CA GLY A 35 9.17 -18.08 16.07
C GLY A 35 9.34 -18.87 17.36
N ALA A 36 8.61 -18.49 18.40
CA ALA A 36 8.59 -19.18 19.69
C ALA A 36 8.02 -20.60 19.60
N LEU A 37 6.99 -20.82 18.76
CA LEU A 37 6.31 -22.11 18.61
C LEU A 37 7.01 -23.07 17.63
N PHE A 38 7.48 -22.55 16.50
CA PHE A 38 8.03 -23.34 15.38
C PHE A 38 9.56 -23.30 15.30
N GLY A 39 10.22 -22.38 16.03
CA GLY A 39 11.68 -22.25 16.08
C GLY A 39 12.29 -22.07 14.69
N VAL A 40 13.09 -23.05 14.28
CA VAL A 40 13.83 -23.06 13.00
C VAL A 40 12.91 -22.96 11.79
N PHE A 41 11.73 -23.58 11.80
CA PHE A 41 10.81 -23.54 10.65
C PHE A 41 10.26 -22.13 10.40
N ALA A 42 9.95 -21.40 11.47
CA ALA A 42 9.53 -20.00 11.37
C ALA A 42 10.67 -19.11 10.86
N LEU A 43 11.91 -19.38 11.27
CA LEU A 43 13.09 -18.68 10.78
C LEU A 43 13.26 -18.86 9.26
N ILE A 44 13.14 -20.10 8.77
CA ILE A 44 13.22 -20.39 7.33
C ILE A 44 12.10 -19.66 6.59
N ALA A 45 10.87 -19.74 7.09
CA ALA A 45 9.72 -19.08 6.49
C ALA A 45 9.90 -17.55 6.41
N ILE A 46 10.38 -16.90 7.47
CA ILE A 46 10.52 -15.45 7.48
C ILE A 46 11.67 -14.96 6.59
N VAL A 47 12.73 -15.76 6.44
CA VAL A 47 13.81 -15.48 5.50
C VAL A 47 13.29 -15.61 4.06
N ALA A 48 12.54 -16.67 3.76
CA ALA A 48 11.99 -16.92 2.43
C ALA A 48 10.95 -15.88 1.98
N VAL A 49 10.20 -15.28 2.91
CA VAL A 49 9.18 -14.29 2.58
C VAL A 49 9.82 -12.91 2.29
N PRO A 50 9.56 -12.29 1.13
CA PRO A 50 10.03 -10.94 0.83
C PRO A 50 9.35 -9.88 1.72
N ALA A 51 9.96 -8.71 1.84
CA ALA A 51 9.38 -7.58 2.56
C ALA A 51 8.06 -7.13 1.91
N LEU A 52 7.12 -6.67 2.73
CA LEU A 52 5.86 -6.11 2.21
C LEU A 52 6.17 -4.77 1.54
N ALA A 53 6.05 -4.70 0.22
CA ALA A 53 5.95 -3.42 -0.47
C ALA A 53 4.60 -2.81 -0.06
N SER A 54 4.61 -1.59 0.51
CA SER A 54 3.40 -0.86 0.92
C SER A 54 2.36 -0.89 -0.19
N ARG A 55 1.35 -1.73 -0.03
CA ARG A 55 0.19 -1.79 -0.90
C ARG A 55 -0.68 -0.59 -0.56
N ASN A 56 -0.70 0.41 -1.42
CA ASN A 56 -1.60 1.55 -1.29
C ASN A 56 -3.04 1.06 -1.47
N THR A 57 -3.78 0.89 -0.38
CA THR A 57 -5.16 0.35 -0.34
C THR A 57 -6.21 1.29 -0.94
N ASN A 58 -5.80 2.37 -1.59
CA ASN A 58 -6.67 3.19 -2.44
C ASN A 58 -6.74 2.70 -3.90
N ALA A 59 -6.04 1.62 -4.23
CA ALA A 59 -6.03 1.06 -5.58
C ALA A 59 -6.75 -0.30 -5.60
N SER A 60 -8.01 -0.27 -6.01
CA SER A 60 -8.60 -1.32 -6.84
C SER A 60 -7.94 -1.41 -8.24
N ASP A 61 -6.73 -0.85 -8.43
CA ASP A 61 -6.20 -0.42 -9.73
C ASP A 61 -4.79 -0.92 -10.10
N ASP A 62 -4.13 -1.82 -9.37
CA ASP A 62 -2.75 -2.24 -9.75
C ASP A 62 -2.52 -3.77 -9.73
N TYR A 63 -3.42 -4.53 -10.35
CA TYR A 63 -3.01 -5.70 -11.15
C TYR A 63 -2.79 -5.25 -12.61
N VAL A 64 -1.99 -4.20 -12.80
CA VAL A 64 -1.52 -3.84 -14.13
C VAL A 64 -0.38 -4.79 -14.48
N ALA A 65 -0.67 -5.74 -15.37
CA ALA A 65 0.35 -6.60 -15.96
C ALA A 65 1.52 -5.74 -16.49
N PRO A 66 2.79 -6.15 -16.28
CA PRO A 66 3.95 -5.46 -16.85
C PRO A 66 3.85 -5.48 -18.38
N GLY A 67 3.30 -4.41 -18.94
CA GLY A 67 2.89 -4.32 -20.35
C GLY A 67 1.81 -3.27 -20.62
N LEU A 68 1.05 -2.83 -19.61
CA LEU A 68 0.02 -1.79 -19.76
C LEU A 68 0.54 -0.41 -19.29
N ARG A 69 1.67 0.02 -19.86
CA ARG A 69 2.32 1.27 -19.46
C ARG A 69 1.68 2.48 -20.17
N VAL A 70 0.77 3.17 -19.45
CA VAL A 70 0.60 4.64 -19.40
C VAL A 70 0.61 5.43 -20.73
N ASP A 71 -0.26 5.08 -21.69
CA ASP A 71 -0.45 5.91 -22.92
C ASP A 71 -1.72 6.79 -22.86
N ASN A 72 -2.61 6.49 -21.92
CA ASN A 72 -3.98 7.00 -21.85
C ASN A 72 -4.19 8.09 -20.79
N ALA A 73 -3.16 8.49 -20.04
CA ALA A 73 -3.23 9.69 -19.20
C ALA A 73 -3.52 10.96 -20.04
N GLN A 74 -3.09 10.98 -21.29
CA GLN A 74 -3.35 12.08 -22.24
C GLN A 74 -4.75 12.05 -22.86
N ALA A 75 -5.50 10.94 -22.72
CA ALA A 75 -6.87 10.83 -23.24
C ALA A 75 -7.88 11.56 -22.34
N LEU A 76 -7.68 11.52 -21.03
CA LEU A 76 -8.59 12.15 -20.07
C LEU A 76 -8.51 13.69 -20.11
N THR A 77 -7.34 14.26 -20.41
CA THR A 77 -7.16 15.72 -20.48
C THR A 77 -7.72 16.34 -21.77
N ARG A 78 -7.92 15.57 -22.85
CA ARG A 78 -8.51 16.08 -24.10
C ARG A 78 -10.04 16.16 -24.08
N GLY A 79 -10.71 15.42 -23.20
CA GLY A 79 -12.18 15.37 -23.12
C GLY A 79 -12.85 16.50 -22.35
N GLN A 80 -12.13 17.22 -21.48
CA GLN A 80 -12.75 18.22 -20.58
C GLN A 80 -12.71 19.68 -21.09
N ARG A 81 -12.10 19.96 -22.24
CA ARG A 81 -11.98 21.35 -22.74
C ARG A 81 -13.24 21.95 -23.36
N HIS A 82 -14.32 21.19 -23.53
CA HIS A 82 -15.41 21.60 -24.42
C HIS A 82 -16.77 21.87 -23.76
N ARG A 83 -16.83 22.12 -22.44
CA ARG A 83 -18.13 22.31 -21.73
C ARG A 83 -18.28 23.52 -20.81
N SER A 84 -17.31 24.43 -20.75
CA SER A 84 -17.55 25.76 -20.17
C SER A 84 -17.78 26.76 -21.29
N GLY A 85 -18.95 26.67 -21.91
CA GLY A 85 -19.54 27.85 -22.56
C GLY A 85 -19.99 28.82 -21.46
N PRO A 86 -20.03 30.14 -21.74
CA PRO A 86 -20.52 31.11 -20.78
C PRO A 86 -21.92 30.69 -20.30
N ASN A 87 -22.14 30.73 -19.00
CA ASN A 87 -23.48 30.47 -18.48
C ASN A 87 -24.42 31.51 -19.09
N LYS A 88 -25.61 31.11 -19.53
CA LYS A 88 -26.65 31.98 -20.11
C LYS A 88 -26.95 33.25 -19.28
N LEU A 89 -26.61 33.22 -17.99
CA LEU A 89 -26.67 34.34 -17.05
C LEU A 89 -25.63 35.44 -17.35
N GLU A 90 -24.44 35.08 -17.82
CA GLU A 90 -23.39 36.02 -18.24
C GLU A 90 -23.77 36.72 -19.55
N GLU A 91 -24.40 35.99 -20.49
CA GLU A 91 -24.95 36.59 -21.71
C GLU A 91 -26.08 37.58 -21.41
N TRP A 92 -26.99 37.22 -20.48
CA TRP A 92 -28.08 38.12 -20.06
C TRP A 92 -27.56 39.34 -19.29
N ALA A 93 -26.54 39.17 -18.44
CA ALA A 93 -25.92 40.27 -17.70
C ALA A 93 -25.15 41.25 -18.61
N ALA A 94 -24.53 40.75 -19.68
CA ALA A 94 -23.89 41.59 -20.69
C ALA A 94 -24.93 42.44 -21.44
N SER A 95 -26.04 41.84 -21.90
CA SER A 95 -27.10 42.54 -22.64
C SER A 95 -27.77 43.66 -21.85
N LYS A 96 -27.82 43.56 -20.53
CA LYS A 96 -28.45 44.55 -19.65
C LYS A 96 -27.61 45.80 -19.42
N LYS A 97 -26.30 45.72 -19.69
CA LYS A 97 -25.35 46.80 -19.44
C LYS A 97 -25.30 47.83 -20.56
N ASP A 98 -25.99 47.55 -21.65
CA ASP A 98 -26.00 48.34 -22.89
C ASP A 98 -27.28 49.21 -23.00
N GLU A 99 -28.22 49.05 -22.06
CA GLU A 99 -29.53 49.71 -22.01
C GLU A 99 -29.59 50.93 -21.05
N GLU A 100 -28.49 51.25 -20.35
CA GLU A 100 -28.33 52.47 -19.51
C GLU A 100 -27.42 53.50 -20.18
#